data_AF-A0A1C6BEY4-F1
#
_entry.id   AF-A0A1C6BEY4-F1
#
_cell.length_a   1.000
_cell.length_b   1.000
_cell.length_c   1.000
_cell.angle_alpha   90.00
_cell.angle_beta   90.00
_cell.angle_gamma   90.00
#
_symmetry.space_group_name_H-M   'P 1'
#
loop_
_entity.id
_entity.type
_entity.pdbx_description
1 polymer ?
#
loop_
_entity_poly.entity_id
_entity_poly.type
_entity_poly.pdbx_seq_one_letter_code
_entity_poly.pdbx_strand_id
1 'polypeptide(L)'
;MIISVGYRVKSRRGVEFRRWANDILKQYILNDYAINAKRLIALEKTVDIQTKMLACTLEVEEEDILKAVSLYTEALTLLDQYDHQTIEKPEGNQPIYRITYDECCAMVNAMEDTFHSEVFGVEKEKDK
;
A
#
# COMPACT_ATOMS: atom_id res chain seq x y z
N MET A 1 14.03 -43.38 32.02
CA MET A 1 13.73 -42.29 32.98
C MET A 1 12.75 -41.33 32.33
N ILE A 2 11.50 -41.26 32.80
CA ILE A 2 10.45 -40.40 32.22
C ILE A 2 10.51 -39.03 32.92
N ILE A 3 10.87 -37.99 32.16
CA ILE A 3 11.15 -36.63 32.67
C ILE A 3 9.92 -35.70 32.66
N SER A 4 8.80 -36.16 32.11
CA SER A 4 7.57 -35.36 31.95
C SER A 4 6.38 -36.25 31.57
N VAL A 5 5.20 -35.97 32.14
CA VAL A 5 3.91 -36.56 31.75
C VAL A 5 2.94 -35.41 31.50
N GLY A 6 2.35 -35.34 30.30
CA GLY A 6 1.46 -34.26 29.88
C GLY A 6 2.12 -32.87 29.96
N TYR A 7 1.38 -31.88 30.45
CA TYR A 7 1.84 -30.49 30.61
C TYR A 7 2.99 -30.32 31.63
N ARG A 8 3.26 -31.33 32.46
CA ARG A 8 4.29 -31.29 33.52
C ARG A 8 5.65 -31.72 32.97
N VAL A 9 6.60 -30.80 33.02
CA VAL A 9 7.98 -30.87 32.50
C VAL A 9 8.93 -30.54 33.64
N LYS A 10 9.91 -31.41 33.89
CA LYS A 10 10.84 -31.29 35.03
C LYS A 10 12.20 -30.70 34.67
N SER A 11 12.54 -30.60 33.38
CA SER A 11 13.82 -30.00 32.97
C SER A 11 13.77 -28.48 33.06
N ARG A 12 14.86 -27.85 33.50
CA ARG A 12 14.97 -26.39 33.60
C ARG A 12 14.67 -25.69 32.26
N ARG A 13 15.29 -26.18 31.18
CA ARG A 13 15.03 -25.71 29.80
C ARG A 13 13.57 -25.89 29.37
N GLY A 14 12.92 -26.99 29.77
CA GLY A 14 11.52 -27.23 29.46
C GLY A 14 10.56 -26.35 30.24
N VAL A 15 10.90 -25.95 31.47
CA VAL A 15 10.15 -24.95 32.25
C VAL A 15 10.25 -23.58 31.59
N GLU A 16 11.44 -23.18 31.15
CA GLU A 16 11.68 -21.93 30.41
C GLU A 16 10.87 -21.90 29.10
N PHE A 17 10.94 -22.97 28.30
CA PHE A 17 10.17 -23.10 27.07
C PHE A 17 8.66 -23.01 27.32
N ARG A 18 8.14 -23.70 28.34
CA ARG A 18 6.71 -23.65 28.64
C ARG A 18 6.26 -22.24 29.02
N ARG A 19 7.04 -21.52 29.84
CA ARG A 19 6.71 -20.13 30.20
C ARG A 19 6.67 -19.25 28.95
N TRP A 20 7.67 -19.37 28.09
CA TRP A 20 7.72 -18.66 26.82
C TRP A 20 6.53 -19.00 25.91
N ALA A 21 6.22 -20.28 25.73
CA ALA A 21 5.10 -20.71 24.88
C ALA A 21 3.75 -20.24 25.41
N ASN A 22 3.54 -20.27 26.74
CA ASN A 22 2.30 -19.77 27.35
C ASN A 22 2.14 -18.25 27.13
N ASP A 23 3.24 -17.49 27.22
CA ASP A 23 3.23 -16.06 26.93
C ASP A 23 2.82 -15.76 25.48
N ILE A 24 3.41 -16.46 24.51
CA ILE A 24 3.05 -16.33 23.09
C ILE A 24 1.59 -16.69 22.85
N LEU A 25 1.11 -17.80 23.43
CA LEU A 25 -0.30 -18.20 23.28
C LEU A 25 -1.26 -17.17 23.87
N LYS A 26 -0.91 -16.56 25.02
CA LYS A 26 -1.70 -15.46 25.59
C LYS A 26 -1.74 -14.24 24.68
N GLN A 27 -0.61 -13.89 24.04
CA GLN A 27 -0.58 -12.78 23.09
C GLN A 27 -1.53 -13.03 21.92
N TYR A 28 -1.53 -14.25 21.34
CA TYR A 28 -2.49 -14.61 20.30
C TYR A 28 -3.94 -14.58 20.77
N ILE A 29 -4.24 -15.00 22.00
CA ILE A 29 -5.63 -14.99 22.51
C ILE A 29 -6.12 -13.56 22.78
N LEU A 30 -5.25 -12.66 23.24
CA LEU A 30 -5.63 -11.30 23.61
C LEU A 30 -5.58 -10.31 22.45
N ASN A 31 -4.63 -10.49 21.53
CA ASN A 31 -4.33 -9.51 20.48
C ASN A 31 -4.49 -10.09 19.07
N ASP A 32 -4.90 -11.36 18.93
CA ASP A 32 -4.96 -12.12 17.65
C ASP A 32 -3.61 -12.34 16.95
N TYR A 33 -2.50 -11.80 17.47
CA TYR A 33 -1.14 -11.98 16.93
C TYR A 33 -0.05 -11.94 18.02
N ALA A 34 1.17 -12.37 17.66
CA ALA A 34 2.36 -12.26 18.51
C ALA A 34 3.55 -11.66 17.73
N ILE A 35 4.29 -10.73 18.35
CA ILE A 35 5.41 -10.02 17.71
C ILE A 35 6.75 -10.58 18.16
N ASN A 36 7.63 -10.89 17.20
CA ASN A 36 9.02 -11.21 17.47
C ASN A 36 9.90 -9.95 17.36
N ALA A 37 10.01 -9.19 18.46
CA ALA A 37 10.76 -7.93 18.50
C ALA A 37 12.24 -8.09 18.12
N LYS A 38 12.89 -9.20 18.51
CA LYS A 38 14.30 -9.45 18.16
C LYS A 38 14.49 -9.61 16.66
N ARG A 39 13.58 -10.34 16.02
CA ARG A 39 13.59 -10.51 14.56
C ARG A 39 13.33 -9.16 13.88
N LEU A 40 12.39 -8.37 14.37
CA LEU A 40 12.09 -7.06 13.80
C LEU A 40 13.30 -6.12 13.80
N ILE A 41 14.00 -6.00 14.94
CA ILE A 41 15.23 -5.19 15.05
C ILE A 41 16.33 -5.70 14.10
N ALA A 42 16.45 -7.02 13.94
CA ALA A 42 17.43 -7.58 13.02
C ALA A 42 17.10 -7.25 11.56
N LEU A 43 15.82 -7.28 11.18
CA LEU A 43 15.39 -6.86 9.84
C LEU A 43 15.63 -5.37 9.62
N GLU A 44 15.28 -4.52 10.58
CA GLU A 44 15.49 -3.07 10.51
C GLU A 44 16.96 -2.74 10.24
N LYS A 45 17.89 -3.36 10.99
CA LYS A 45 19.33 -3.22 10.75
C LYS A 45 19.77 -3.75 9.39
N THR A 46 19.15 -4.83 8.91
CA THR A 46 19.48 -5.39 7.60
C THR A 46 19.10 -4.43 6.49
N VAL A 47 17.89 -3.86 6.57
CA VAL A 47 17.41 -2.84 5.64
C VAL A 47 18.34 -1.63 5.68
N ASP A 48 18.65 -1.07 6.85
CA ASP A 48 19.57 0.07 7.00
C ASP A 48 20.93 -0.15 6.30
N ILE A 49 21.55 -1.31 6.54
CA ILE A 49 22.83 -1.67 5.90
C ILE A 49 22.67 -1.79 4.38
N GLN A 50 21.58 -2.39 3.90
CA GLN A 50 21.31 -2.53 2.47
C GLN A 50 21.08 -1.18 1.80
N THR A 51 20.31 -0.28 2.43
CA THR A 51 20.06 1.07 1.94
C THR A 51 21.37 1.85 1.84
N LYS A 52 22.21 1.79 2.88
CA LYS A 52 23.56 2.37 2.91
C LYS A 52 24.45 1.84 1.79
N MET A 53 24.49 0.53 1.60
CA MET A 53 25.28 -0.10 0.54
C MET A 53 24.84 0.40 -0.84
N LEU A 54 23.52 0.48 -1.09
CA LEU A 54 22.98 0.96 -2.35
C LEU A 54 23.26 2.46 -2.56
N ALA A 55 23.10 3.28 -1.53
CA ALA A 55 23.42 4.70 -1.53
C ALA A 55 24.88 4.95 -1.93
N CYS A 56 25.82 4.24 -1.29
CA CYS A 56 27.23 4.31 -1.63
C CYS A 56 27.55 3.83 -3.05
N THR A 57 26.81 2.84 -3.57
CA THR A 57 27.04 2.28 -4.92
C THR A 57 26.52 3.20 -6.02
N LEU A 58 25.38 3.87 -5.76
CA LEU A 58 24.69 4.71 -6.73
C LEU A 58 25.12 6.19 -6.64
N GLU A 59 25.91 6.56 -5.63
CA GLU A 59 26.23 7.97 -5.31
C GLU A 59 24.96 8.82 -5.07
N VAL A 60 23.94 8.21 -4.46
CA VAL A 60 22.63 8.82 -4.16
C VAL A 60 22.41 8.80 -2.65
N GLU A 61 21.75 9.83 -2.13
CA GLU A 61 21.38 9.91 -0.71
C GLU A 61 20.42 8.77 -0.30
N GLU A 62 20.56 8.27 0.92
CA GLU A 62 19.74 7.17 1.45
C GLU A 62 18.23 7.50 1.40
N GLU A 63 17.87 8.76 1.67
CA GLU A 63 16.49 9.25 1.64
C GLU A 63 15.83 9.06 0.27
N ASP A 64 16.58 9.26 -0.80
CA ASP A 64 16.05 9.21 -2.15
C ASP A 64 15.85 7.77 -2.63
N ILE A 65 16.68 6.83 -2.13
CA ILE A 65 16.48 5.40 -2.36
C ILE A 65 15.22 4.92 -1.64
N LEU A 66 15.01 5.33 -0.38
CA LEU A 66 13.81 4.96 0.37
C LEU A 66 12.55 5.52 -0.28
N LYS A 67 12.57 6.78 -0.75
CA LYS A 67 11.46 7.37 -1.53
C LYS A 67 11.19 6.62 -2.82
N ALA A 68 12.23 6.25 -3.56
CA ALA A 68 12.06 5.50 -4.81
C ALA A 68 11.40 4.15 -4.53
N VAL A 69 11.91 3.39 -3.55
CA VAL A 69 11.33 2.11 -3.14
C VAL A 69 9.87 2.29 -2.72
N SER A 70 9.53 3.30 -1.92
CA SER A 70 8.14 3.54 -1.49
C SER A 70 7.22 3.84 -2.67
N LEU A 71 7.62 4.74 -3.58
CA LEU A 71 6.84 5.08 -4.77
C LEU A 71 6.61 3.87 -5.68
N TYR A 72 7.64 3.05 -5.89
CA TYR A 72 7.49 1.83 -6.67
C TYR A 72 6.62 0.78 -5.96
N THR A 73 6.68 0.68 -4.62
CA THR A 73 5.79 -0.24 -3.88
C THR A 73 4.32 0.14 -4.01
N GLU A 74 3.98 1.43 -4.01
CA GLU A 74 2.60 1.88 -4.22
C GLU A 74 2.10 1.49 -5.62
N ALA A 75 2.90 1.74 -6.65
CA ALA A 75 2.57 1.36 -8.02
C ALA A 75 2.45 -0.16 -8.19
N LEU A 76 3.35 -0.93 -7.58
CA LEU A 76 3.31 -2.40 -7.58
C LEU A 76 2.08 -2.94 -6.84
N THR A 77 1.70 -2.31 -5.72
CA THR A 77 0.50 -2.70 -4.95
C THR A 77 -0.75 -2.45 -5.78
N LEU A 78 -0.82 -1.31 -6.47
CA LEU A 78 -1.92 -1.00 -7.38
C LEU A 78 -1.99 -1.99 -8.55
N LEU A 79 -0.84 -2.38 -9.11
CA LEU A 79 -0.76 -3.38 -10.16
C LEU A 79 -1.22 -4.76 -9.67
N ASP A 80 -0.79 -5.17 -8.48
CA ASP A 80 -1.21 -6.43 -7.85
C ASP A 80 -2.72 -6.45 -7.59
N GLN A 81 -3.28 -5.33 -7.10
CA GLN A 81 -4.72 -5.19 -6.90
C GLN A 81 -5.50 -5.25 -8.22
N TYR A 82 -4.93 -4.70 -9.31
CA TYR A 82 -5.53 -4.78 -10.64
C TYR A 82 -5.64 -6.24 -11.09
N ASP A 83 -4.54 -6.99 -10.98
CA ASP A 83 -4.47 -8.40 -11.38
C ASP A 83 -5.43 -9.28 -10.55
N HIS A 84 -5.59 -8.98 -9.26
CA HIS A 84 -6.51 -9.69 -8.36
C HIS A 84 -7.94 -9.16 -8.39
N GLN A 85 -8.24 -8.14 -9.21
CA GLN A 85 -9.56 -7.49 -9.30
C GLN A 85 -10.08 -6.96 -7.94
N THR A 86 -9.17 -6.54 -7.07
CA THR A 86 -9.47 -6.00 -5.73
C THR A 86 -9.36 -4.48 -5.66
N ILE A 87 -9.12 -3.79 -6.79
CA ILE A 87 -9.12 -2.32 -6.83
C ILE A 87 -10.49 -1.80 -6.45
N GLU A 88 -10.55 -1.10 -5.33
CA GLU A 88 -11.74 -0.38 -4.91
C GLU A 88 -11.86 0.92 -5.72
N LYS A 89 -13.10 1.26 -6.11
CA LYS A 89 -13.38 2.54 -6.73
C LYS A 89 -13.14 3.65 -5.69
N PRO A 90 -12.21 4.58 -5.91
CA PRO A 90 -12.01 5.67 -4.97
C PRO A 90 -13.31 6.49 -4.84
N GLU A 91 -13.66 6.88 -3.62
CA GLU A 91 -14.70 7.86 -3.39
C GLU A 91 -14.23 9.20 -3.97
N GLY A 92 -14.81 9.58 -5.11
CA GLY A 92 -14.49 10.85 -5.74
C GLY A 92 -14.95 12.03 -4.88
N ASN A 93 -14.31 13.18 -5.03
CA ASN A 93 -14.81 14.42 -4.44
C ASN A 93 -16.09 14.88 -5.12
N GLN A 94 -16.98 15.53 -4.37
CA GLN A 94 -18.12 16.21 -4.99
C GLN A 94 -17.61 17.32 -5.92
N PRO A 95 -18.04 17.35 -7.19
CA PRO A 95 -17.60 18.37 -8.12
C PRO A 95 -18.06 19.75 -7.63
N ILE A 96 -17.10 20.68 -7.51
CA ILE A 96 -17.36 22.08 -7.15
C ILE A 96 -18.18 22.78 -8.25
N TYR A 97 -18.02 22.32 -9.49
CA TYR A 97 -18.73 22.84 -10.66
C TYR A 97 -19.02 21.69 -11.63
N ARG A 98 -20.25 21.63 -12.13
CA ARG A 98 -20.69 20.69 -13.17
C ARG A 98 -21.10 21.52 -14.37
N ILE A 99 -20.29 21.48 -15.43
CA ILE A 99 -20.66 22.08 -16.73
C ILE A 99 -21.94 21.40 -17.21
N THR A 100 -23.00 22.19 -17.36
CA THR A 100 -24.24 21.74 -17.96
C THR A 100 -24.11 21.71 -19.48
N TYR A 101 -24.98 20.94 -20.14
CA TYR A 101 -24.99 20.86 -21.60
C TYR A 101 -25.17 22.25 -22.24
N ASP A 102 -26.09 23.06 -21.71
CA ASP A 102 -26.33 24.41 -22.20
C ASP A 102 -25.11 25.32 -22.06
N GLU A 103 -24.37 25.23 -20.96
CA GLU A 103 -23.11 25.98 -20.77
C GLU A 103 -22.01 25.51 -21.72
N CYS A 104 -21.93 24.20 -21.98
CA CYS A 104 -21.00 23.63 -22.94
C CYS A 104 -21.29 24.15 -24.36
N CYS A 105 -22.56 24.11 -24.78
CA CYS A 105 -23.00 24.64 -26.07
C CYS A 105 -22.75 26.14 -26.19
N ALA A 106 -23.02 26.91 -25.12
CA ALA A 106 -22.73 28.34 -25.10
C ALA A 106 -21.23 28.65 -25.24
N MET A 107 -20.36 27.87 -24.57
CA MET A 107 -18.91 27.98 -24.71
C MET A 107 -18.43 27.62 -26.13
N VAL A 108 -18.95 26.55 -26.70
CA VAL A 108 -18.62 26.11 -28.07
C VAL A 108 -19.04 27.17 -29.09
N ASN A 109 -20.24 27.73 -28.96
CA ASN A 109 -20.73 28.80 -29.84
C ASN A 109 -19.91 30.09 -29.68
N ALA A 110 -19.47 30.43 -28.46
CA ALA A 110 -18.60 31.58 -28.23
C ALA A 110 -17.19 31.41 -28.87
N MET A 111 -16.78 30.17 -29.17
CA MET A 111 -15.53 29.85 -29.85
C MET A 111 -15.66 29.78 -31.38
N GLU A 112 -16.89 29.84 -31.93
CA GLU A 112 -17.19 29.71 -33.36
C GLU A 112 -16.51 30.79 -34.21
N ASP A 113 -16.46 32.03 -33.71
CA ASP A 113 -15.78 33.16 -34.37
C ASP A 113 -14.26 32.95 -34.50
N THR A 114 -13.66 32.09 -33.68
CA THR A 114 -12.22 31.80 -33.71
C THR A 114 -11.89 30.58 -34.58
N PHE A 115 -12.84 29.66 -34.74
CA PHE A 115 -12.64 28.39 -35.44
C PHE A 115 -13.69 28.21 -36.54
N HIS A 116 -13.48 28.88 -37.68
CA HIS A 116 -14.30 28.71 -38.87
C HIS A 116 -13.99 27.38 -39.58
N SER A 117 -14.57 26.27 -39.08
CA SER A 117 -14.49 24.95 -39.70
C SER A 117 -15.87 24.33 -39.79
N GLU A 118 -16.20 23.71 -40.92
CA GLU A 118 -17.48 23.02 -41.16
C GLU A 118 -17.75 21.86 -40.17
N VAL A 119 -16.72 21.43 -39.43
CA VAL A 119 -16.78 20.31 -38.47
C VAL A 119 -16.81 20.82 -37.02
N PHE A 120 -16.57 22.11 -36.78
CA PHE A 120 -16.48 22.64 -35.43
C PHE A 120 -17.86 22.76 -34.77
N GLY A 121 -17.98 22.32 -33.51
CA GLY A 121 -19.23 22.38 -32.74
C GLY A 121 -20.33 21.39 -33.16
N VAL A 122 -20.07 20.51 -34.13
CA VAL A 122 -21.06 19.51 -34.56
C VAL A 122 -21.13 18.35 -33.56
N GLU A 123 -22.31 18.13 -33.01
CA GLU A 123 -22.56 17.05 -32.06
C GLU A 123 -22.36 15.67 -32.67
N LYS A 124 -21.62 14.82 -31.96
CA LYS A 124 -21.30 13.47 -32.41
C LYS A 124 -22.47 12.49 -32.27
N GLU A 125 -23.36 12.68 -31.29
CA GLU A 125 -24.57 11.88 -31.07
C GLU A 125 -25.72 12.83 -30.75
N LYS A 126 -26.79 12.81 -31.57
CA LYS A 126 -27.93 13.74 -31.46
C LYS A 126 -29.03 13.29 -30.48
N ASP A 127 -28.95 12.06 -29.97
CA ASP A 127 -30.05 11.42 -29.23
C ASP A 127 -29.59 10.66 -27.98
N LYS A 128 -29.31 11.39 -26.90
CA LYS A 128 -29.33 10.85 -25.53
C LYS A 128 -29.81 11.88 -24.52
#